data_AF-A0A7L2J4E2-F1
#
_entry.id   AF-A0A7L2J4E2-F1
#
_cell.length_a   1.000
_cell.length_b   1.000
_cell.length_c   1.000
_cell.angle_alpha   90.00
_cell.angle_beta   90.00
_cell.angle_gamma   90.00
#
_symmetry.space_group_name_H-M   'P 1'
#
loop_
_entity.id
_entity.type
_entity.pdbx_description
1 polymer ?
#
loop_
_entity_poly.entity_id
_entity_poly.type
_entity_poly.pdbx_seq_one_letter_code
_entity_poly.pdbx_strand_id
1 'polypeptide(L)'
;FIPWKKLYHRYLKREDWALQRVEQILQEFSITKEQQGCVLGLVRLVSSTGPRVDPSGVLQILGTHPLFPKAQLCVLRKFPDLQSKPGPEKMWAVVAVMVLFSDSVRDIQKLLECFGSPRSKVSVLEVTEVLHCMATLLFAMRDRSIPISNRIHYNIFYCLSLMENASGIVQPLEEGRVDLGSRADVKLTHEQQRILNHKIEPGQTVKIMAFAGTGKTSTLVKYAEKFRELKFLYLAFNKAVAEKGKKVFPRNVTCKTFHSLAFGSIGRHYKDKGKLNFSKMSVYSISFLLQSRKGQSLFIRGKLVSKTLENFFSSSDEEICEEHTPLWFKNTHGQMELMSREEKKISVEEAKEIWHNMKKLDGDAEKRYKMTCDGYLKLWQLSKPQLSGYDAIFVDEAQDCTPGEL
;
A
#
# COMPACT_ATOMS: atom_id res chain seq x y z
N PHE A 1 13.20 -23.58 -21.34
CA PHE A 1 13.40 -22.68 -22.49
C PHE A 1 12.23 -21.69 -22.54
N ILE A 2 12.34 -20.55 -21.84
CA ILE A 2 11.30 -19.50 -21.74
C ILE A 2 12.06 -18.14 -21.77
N PRO A 3 12.51 -17.68 -22.97
CA PRO A 3 13.39 -16.51 -23.11
C PRO A 3 12.87 -15.24 -22.45
N TRP A 4 11.59 -14.90 -22.65
CA TRP A 4 10.98 -13.70 -22.07
C TRP A 4 10.82 -13.82 -20.55
N LYS A 5 10.52 -15.00 -20.00
CA LYS A 5 10.54 -15.18 -18.54
C LYS A 5 11.93 -14.96 -17.96
N LYS A 6 12.97 -15.50 -18.60
CA LYS A 6 14.36 -15.26 -18.17
C LYS A 6 14.71 -13.78 -18.24
N LEU A 7 14.37 -13.11 -19.35
CA LEU A 7 14.63 -11.68 -19.53
C LEU A 7 13.89 -10.85 -18.47
N TYR A 8 12.63 -11.16 -18.20
CA TYR A 8 11.82 -10.52 -17.15
C TYR A 8 12.49 -10.59 -15.78
N HIS A 9 12.88 -11.79 -15.34
CA HIS A 9 13.52 -11.96 -14.03
C HIS A 9 14.89 -11.28 -13.95
N ARG A 10 15.71 -11.33 -15.01
CA ARG A 10 17.00 -10.64 -15.06
C ARG A 10 16.84 -9.13 -15.05
N TYR A 11 15.81 -8.62 -15.74
CA TYR A 11 15.47 -7.19 -15.74
C TYR A 11 15.04 -6.73 -14.34
N LEU A 12 14.20 -7.52 -13.64
CA LEU A 12 13.83 -7.24 -12.24
C LEU A 12 15.04 -7.23 -11.30
N LYS A 13 16.04 -8.07 -11.57
CA LYS A 13 17.32 -8.11 -10.83
C LYS A 13 18.30 -7.01 -11.23
N ARG A 14 17.94 -6.11 -12.15
CA ARG A 14 18.80 -5.03 -12.64
C ARG A 14 20.11 -5.52 -13.27
N GLU A 15 20.12 -6.68 -13.91
CA GLU A 15 21.31 -7.17 -14.63
C GLU A 15 21.59 -6.32 -15.87
N ASP A 16 22.83 -5.84 -16.05
CA ASP A 16 23.21 -4.88 -17.10
C ASP A 16 22.83 -5.33 -18.51
N TRP A 17 23.12 -6.60 -18.84
CA TRP A 17 22.76 -7.18 -20.14
C TRP A 17 21.25 -7.13 -20.40
N ALA A 18 20.43 -7.40 -19.38
CA ALA A 18 18.97 -7.38 -19.51
C ALA A 18 18.43 -5.97 -19.66
N LEU A 19 19.00 -5.00 -18.93
CA LEU A 19 18.66 -3.58 -19.06
C LEU A 19 18.97 -3.07 -20.48
N GLN A 20 20.16 -3.36 -21.00
CA GLN A 20 20.58 -3.01 -22.36
C GLN A 20 19.72 -3.68 -23.42
N ARG A 21 19.41 -4.98 -23.25
CA ARG A 21 18.57 -5.70 -24.21
C ARG A 21 17.16 -5.15 -24.27
N VAL A 22 16.55 -4.83 -23.13
CA VAL A 22 15.21 -4.24 -23.09
C VAL A 22 15.22 -2.81 -23.64
N GLU A 23 16.25 -2.01 -23.37
CA GLU A 23 16.44 -0.70 -24.03
C GLU A 23 16.43 -0.82 -25.55
N GLN A 24 17.23 -1.72 -26.11
CA GLN A 24 17.30 -1.93 -27.56
C GLN A 24 15.93 -2.28 -28.15
N ILE A 25 15.18 -3.14 -27.47
CA ILE A 25 13.82 -3.54 -27.88
C ILE A 25 12.87 -2.35 -27.85
N LEU A 26 12.92 -1.52 -26.80
CA LEU A 26 12.07 -0.33 -26.69
C LEU A 26 12.39 0.66 -27.82
N GLN A 27 13.64 0.82 -28.20
CA GLN A 27 14.05 1.68 -29.32
C GLN A 27 13.62 1.12 -30.68
N GLU A 28 13.85 -0.18 -30.92
CA GLU A 28 13.50 -0.87 -32.17
C GLU A 28 11.99 -0.79 -32.47
N PHE A 29 11.16 -0.81 -31.42
CA PHE A 29 9.70 -0.74 -31.55
C PHE A 29 9.11 0.64 -31.23
N SER A 30 9.94 1.68 -31.13
CA SER A 30 9.53 3.06 -30.86
C SER A 30 8.66 3.22 -29.59
N ILE A 31 8.95 2.43 -28.55
CA ILE A 31 8.29 2.46 -27.24
C ILE A 31 9.04 3.46 -26.34
N THR A 32 8.94 4.75 -26.67
CA THR A 32 9.58 5.84 -25.91
C THR A 32 8.55 6.82 -25.36
N LYS A 33 8.98 7.71 -24.45
CA LYS A 33 8.08 8.69 -23.80
C LYS A 33 7.66 9.80 -24.77
N GLU A 34 8.50 10.10 -25.74
CA GLU A 34 8.34 11.19 -26.71
C GLU A 34 7.40 10.81 -27.86
N GLN A 35 7.23 9.50 -28.12
CA GLN A 35 6.41 9.00 -29.21
C GLN A 35 4.93 8.89 -28.80
N GLN A 36 4.05 9.56 -29.57
CA GLN A 36 2.62 9.35 -29.44
C GLN A 36 2.25 7.92 -29.88
N GLY A 37 1.54 7.19 -29.01
CA GLY A 37 1.12 5.83 -29.31
C GLY A 37 2.18 4.76 -29.06
N CYS A 38 3.11 4.95 -28.12
CA CYS A 38 4.11 3.95 -27.70
C CYS A 38 3.53 2.55 -27.39
N VAL A 39 2.28 2.47 -26.93
CA VAL A 39 1.54 1.20 -26.73
C VAL A 39 1.37 0.41 -28.03
N LEU A 40 1.31 1.08 -29.19
CA LEU A 40 1.25 0.41 -30.49
C LEU A 40 2.55 -0.34 -30.81
N GLY A 41 3.69 0.18 -30.36
CA GLY A 41 4.99 -0.49 -30.46
C GLY A 41 5.00 -1.81 -29.68
N LEU A 42 4.43 -1.82 -28.47
CA LEU A 42 4.24 -3.04 -27.67
C LEU A 42 3.39 -4.07 -28.42
N VAL A 43 2.26 -3.64 -29.00
CA VAL A 43 1.39 -4.55 -29.77
C VAL A 43 2.10 -5.10 -31.00
N ARG A 44 2.89 -4.28 -31.71
CA ARG A 44 3.70 -4.74 -32.86
C ARG A 44 4.73 -5.77 -32.46
N LEU A 45 5.42 -5.57 -31.33
CA LEU A 45 6.39 -6.53 -30.83
C LEU A 45 5.72 -7.86 -30.48
N VAL A 46 4.59 -7.85 -29.77
CA VAL A 46 3.86 -9.08 -29.46
C VAL A 46 3.34 -9.76 -30.74
N SER A 47 2.88 -8.98 -31.71
CA SER A 47 2.44 -9.47 -33.02
C SER A 47 3.56 -10.17 -33.79
N SER A 48 4.79 -9.66 -33.75
CA SER A 48 5.93 -10.21 -34.52
C SER A 48 6.66 -11.34 -33.80
N THR A 49 6.68 -11.31 -32.46
CA THR A 49 7.36 -12.32 -31.61
C THR A 49 6.45 -13.44 -31.15
N GLY A 50 5.15 -13.30 -31.40
CA GLY A 50 4.15 -14.32 -31.11
C GLY A 50 4.44 -15.65 -31.82
N PRO A 51 4.21 -16.80 -31.16
CA PRO A 51 4.41 -18.12 -31.75
C PRO A 51 3.63 -18.33 -33.05
N ARG A 52 4.25 -18.98 -34.03
CA ARG A 52 3.66 -19.29 -35.34
C ARG A 52 2.74 -20.51 -35.23
N VAL A 53 1.55 -20.28 -34.72
CA VAL A 53 0.48 -21.27 -34.53
C VAL A 53 -0.69 -21.02 -35.49
N ASP A 54 -1.46 -22.06 -35.81
CA ASP A 54 -2.66 -21.93 -36.64
C ASP A 54 -3.72 -21.07 -35.92
N PRO A 55 -4.08 -19.89 -36.46
CA PRO A 55 -4.94 -18.94 -35.78
C PRO A 55 -6.43 -19.32 -35.87
N SER A 56 -6.81 -20.25 -36.76
CA SER A 56 -8.20 -20.47 -37.16
C SER A 56 -9.08 -20.98 -36.00
N GLY A 57 -8.60 -22.00 -35.28
CA GLY A 57 -9.30 -22.55 -34.12
C GLY A 57 -9.35 -21.58 -32.93
N VAL A 58 -8.26 -20.84 -32.70
CA VAL A 58 -8.14 -19.91 -31.58
C VAL A 58 -9.01 -18.67 -31.78
N LEU A 59 -9.01 -18.07 -32.97
CA LEU A 59 -9.82 -16.89 -33.26
C LEU A 59 -11.32 -17.16 -33.14
N GLN A 60 -11.78 -18.37 -33.50
CA GLN A 60 -13.17 -18.77 -33.31
C GLN A 60 -13.56 -18.83 -31.83
N ILE A 61 -12.68 -19.34 -30.98
CA ILE A 61 -12.90 -19.44 -29.53
C ILE A 61 -12.77 -18.06 -28.87
N LEU A 62 -11.78 -17.26 -29.27
CA LEU A 62 -11.65 -15.89 -28.79
C LEU A 62 -12.87 -15.04 -29.10
N GLY A 63 -13.62 -15.36 -30.16
CA GLY A 63 -14.91 -14.76 -30.48
C GLY A 63 -15.95 -14.81 -29.34
N THR A 64 -15.85 -15.79 -28.42
CA THR A 64 -16.73 -15.87 -27.26
C THR A 64 -16.31 -14.96 -26.11
N HIS A 65 -15.12 -14.36 -26.17
CA HIS A 65 -14.60 -13.48 -25.14
C HIS A 65 -15.17 -12.04 -25.28
N PRO A 66 -15.69 -11.42 -24.20
CA PRO A 66 -16.33 -10.10 -24.28
C PRO A 66 -15.44 -8.97 -24.83
N LEU A 67 -14.12 -9.06 -24.61
CA LEU A 67 -13.14 -8.08 -25.09
C LEU A 67 -12.74 -8.26 -26.57
N PHE A 68 -13.01 -9.42 -27.17
CA PHE A 68 -12.52 -9.73 -28.51
C PHE A 68 -13.04 -8.80 -29.61
N PRO A 69 -14.36 -8.49 -29.70
CA PRO A 69 -14.85 -7.61 -30.76
C PRO A 69 -14.22 -6.21 -30.72
N LYS A 70 -14.03 -5.67 -29.51
CA LYS A 70 -13.37 -4.36 -29.29
C LYS A 70 -11.90 -4.41 -29.68
N ALA A 71 -11.19 -5.45 -29.26
CA ALA A 71 -9.78 -5.62 -29.56
C ALA A 71 -9.53 -5.84 -31.06
N GLN A 72 -10.35 -6.66 -31.71
CA GLN A 72 -10.27 -6.92 -33.15
C GLN A 72 -10.48 -5.63 -33.96
N LEU A 73 -11.50 -4.84 -33.62
CA LEU A 73 -11.78 -3.57 -34.29
C LEU A 73 -10.63 -2.55 -34.09
N CYS A 74 -10.05 -2.51 -32.88
CA CYS A 74 -8.89 -1.67 -32.60
C CYS A 74 -7.69 -2.06 -33.45
N VAL A 75 -7.38 -3.36 -33.53
CA VAL A 75 -6.26 -3.87 -34.35
C VAL A 75 -6.47 -3.55 -35.82
N LEU A 76 -7.67 -3.78 -36.37
CA LEU A 76 -7.98 -3.48 -37.77
C LEU A 76 -7.81 -2.00 -38.10
N ARG A 77 -8.18 -1.08 -37.18
CA ARG A 77 -8.06 0.37 -37.39
C ARG A 77 -6.64 0.90 -37.22
N LYS A 78 -5.86 0.33 -36.30
CA LYS A 78 -4.52 0.84 -35.94
C LYS A 78 -3.38 0.13 -36.65
N PHE A 79 -3.62 -1.04 -37.23
CA PHE A 79 -2.63 -1.83 -37.98
C PHE A 79 -3.22 -2.28 -39.34
N PRO A 80 -3.32 -1.37 -40.33
CA PRO A 80 -3.88 -1.68 -41.64
C PRO A 80 -3.11 -2.79 -42.37
N ASP A 81 -1.80 -2.87 -42.13
CA ASP A 81 -0.90 -3.89 -42.64
C ASP A 81 -1.25 -5.32 -42.18
N LEU A 82 -1.94 -5.45 -41.04
CA LEU A 82 -2.45 -6.73 -40.54
C LEU A 82 -3.83 -7.10 -41.11
N GLN A 83 -4.46 -6.25 -41.93
CA GLN A 83 -5.75 -6.58 -42.57
C GLN A 83 -5.58 -7.62 -43.68
N SER A 84 -4.52 -7.53 -44.46
CA SER A 84 -4.23 -8.40 -45.61
C SER A 84 -3.61 -9.75 -45.22
N LYS A 85 -3.23 -9.94 -43.94
CA LYS A 85 -2.61 -11.17 -43.43
C LYS A 85 -3.54 -11.90 -42.44
N PRO A 86 -4.24 -12.97 -42.84
CA PRO A 86 -5.00 -13.82 -41.92
C PRO A 86 -4.07 -14.82 -41.19
N GLY A 87 -3.09 -14.30 -40.45
CA GLY A 87 -2.02 -15.09 -39.84
C GLY A 87 -1.95 -15.01 -38.31
N PRO A 88 -0.98 -15.73 -37.69
CA PRO A 88 -0.70 -15.69 -36.26
C PRO A 88 -0.38 -14.29 -35.75
N GLU A 89 0.25 -13.44 -36.57
CA GLU A 89 0.59 -12.05 -36.24
C GLU A 89 -0.66 -11.26 -35.80
N LYS A 90 -1.72 -11.32 -36.61
CA LYS A 90 -2.99 -10.65 -36.34
C LYS A 90 -3.65 -11.17 -35.07
N MET A 91 -3.60 -12.49 -34.83
CA MET A 91 -4.14 -13.10 -33.63
C MET A 91 -3.43 -12.58 -32.38
N TRP A 92 -2.09 -12.58 -32.37
CA TRP A 92 -1.31 -12.10 -31.22
C TRP A 92 -1.44 -10.60 -31.00
N ALA A 93 -1.60 -9.79 -32.05
CA ALA A 93 -1.98 -8.38 -31.92
C ALA A 93 -3.33 -8.22 -31.20
N VAL A 94 -4.34 -9.02 -31.56
CA VAL A 94 -5.66 -8.99 -30.90
C VAL A 94 -5.55 -9.41 -29.44
N VAL A 95 -4.80 -10.47 -29.15
CA VAL A 95 -4.53 -10.95 -27.78
C VAL A 95 -3.85 -9.88 -26.94
N ALA A 96 -2.82 -9.21 -27.48
CA ALA A 96 -2.14 -8.11 -26.80
C ALA A 96 -3.11 -6.97 -26.46
N VAL A 97 -3.97 -6.58 -27.40
CA VAL A 97 -4.99 -5.54 -27.16
C VAL A 97 -6.03 -6.00 -26.13
N MET A 98 -6.45 -7.27 -26.15
CA MET A 98 -7.36 -7.82 -25.13
C MET A 98 -6.75 -7.75 -23.73
N VAL A 99 -5.46 -8.08 -23.59
CA VAL A 99 -4.74 -7.96 -22.32
C VAL A 99 -4.61 -6.49 -21.89
N LEU A 100 -4.32 -5.57 -22.81
CA LEU A 100 -4.27 -4.14 -22.51
C LEU A 100 -5.64 -3.57 -22.10
N PHE A 101 -6.73 -4.11 -22.65
CA PHE A 101 -8.11 -3.75 -22.29
C PHE A 101 -8.62 -4.47 -21.04
N SER A 102 -7.86 -5.40 -20.47
CA SER A 102 -8.29 -6.11 -19.26
C SER A 102 -8.45 -5.15 -18.08
N ASP A 103 -9.63 -5.19 -17.46
CA ASP A 103 -9.88 -4.44 -16.23
C ASP A 103 -9.56 -5.28 -14.99
N SER A 104 -9.56 -6.60 -15.14
CA SER A 104 -9.33 -7.55 -14.05
C SER A 104 -8.48 -8.74 -14.47
N VAL A 105 -7.92 -9.43 -13.47
CA VAL A 105 -7.29 -10.75 -13.62
C VAL A 105 -8.23 -11.74 -14.30
N ARG A 106 -9.53 -11.70 -13.99
CA ARG A 106 -10.54 -12.63 -14.53
C ARG A 106 -10.66 -12.53 -16.05
N ASP A 107 -10.46 -11.34 -16.63
CA ASP A 107 -10.49 -11.17 -18.08
C ASP A 107 -9.32 -11.87 -18.76
N ILE A 108 -8.12 -11.78 -18.16
CA ILE A 108 -6.95 -12.52 -18.66
C ILE A 108 -7.13 -14.03 -18.43
N GLN A 109 -7.71 -14.46 -17.30
CA GLN A 109 -7.98 -15.90 -17.06
C GLN A 109 -8.94 -16.49 -18.08
N LYS A 110 -10.04 -15.80 -18.42
CA LYS A 110 -10.95 -16.24 -19.48
C LYS A 110 -10.26 -16.33 -20.85
N LEU A 111 -9.37 -15.39 -21.14
CA LEU A 111 -8.51 -15.45 -22.32
C LEU A 111 -7.59 -16.69 -22.28
N LEU A 112 -7.01 -17.03 -21.13
CA LEU A 112 -6.20 -18.24 -20.94
C LEU A 112 -7.02 -19.53 -21.09
N GLU A 113 -8.25 -19.58 -20.58
CA GLU A 113 -9.18 -20.69 -20.76
C GLU A 113 -9.47 -20.96 -22.25
N CYS A 114 -9.55 -19.90 -23.07
CA CYS A 114 -9.71 -20.05 -24.53
C CYS A 114 -8.51 -20.80 -25.14
N PHE A 115 -7.29 -20.52 -24.69
CA PHE A 115 -6.08 -21.21 -25.15
C PHE A 115 -5.97 -22.64 -24.61
N GLY A 116 -6.54 -22.93 -23.45
CA GLY A 116 -6.59 -24.28 -22.85
C GLY A 116 -7.65 -25.21 -23.46
N SER A 117 -8.48 -24.72 -24.40
CA SER A 117 -9.50 -25.52 -25.07
C SER A 117 -8.89 -26.59 -25.98
N PRO A 118 -9.49 -27.80 -26.11
CA PRO A 118 -9.02 -28.85 -27.02
C PRO A 118 -8.93 -28.45 -28.50
N ARG A 119 -9.58 -27.33 -28.87
CA ARG A 119 -9.57 -26.77 -30.23
C ARG A 119 -8.39 -25.81 -30.48
N SER A 120 -7.64 -25.45 -29.43
CA SER A 120 -6.43 -24.64 -29.51
C SER A 120 -5.21 -25.54 -29.69
N LYS A 121 -4.35 -25.21 -30.66
CA LYS A 121 -3.02 -25.85 -30.80
C LYS A 121 -1.92 -25.09 -30.06
N VAL A 122 -2.27 -24.01 -29.34
CA VAL A 122 -1.32 -23.17 -28.62
C VAL A 122 -0.99 -23.80 -27.28
N SER A 123 0.29 -24.03 -27.03
CA SER A 123 0.75 -24.56 -25.76
C SER A 123 0.66 -23.52 -24.64
N VAL A 124 0.50 -23.99 -23.39
CA VAL A 124 0.54 -23.11 -22.20
C VAL A 124 1.87 -22.35 -22.11
N LEU A 125 2.97 -22.97 -22.57
CA LEU A 125 4.31 -22.38 -22.57
C LEU A 125 4.41 -21.16 -23.49
N GLU A 126 3.80 -21.26 -24.69
CA GLU A 126 3.76 -20.18 -25.68
C GLU A 126 2.97 -18.97 -25.17
N VAL A 127 1.82 -19.20 -24.55
CA VAL A 127 1.03 -18.13 -23.93
C VAL A 127 1.78 -17.50 -22.75
N THR A 128 2.46 -18.33 -21.96
CA THR A 128 3.31 -17.87 -20.84
C THR A 128 4.43 -16.95 -21.32
N GLU A 129 5.10 -17.29 -22.43
CA GLU A 129 6.12 -16.44 -23.05
C GLU A 129 5.57 -15.08 -23.47
N VAL A 130 4.41 -15.06 -24.14
CA VAL A 130 3.77 -13.82 -24.60
C VAL A 130 3.38 -12.93 -23.41
N LEU A 131 2.83 -13.51 -22.35
CA LEU A 131 2.51 -12.77 -21.14
C LEU A 131 3.77 -12.23 -20.44
N HIS A 132 4.86 -12.98 -20.38
CA HIS A 132 6.14 -12.48 -19.85
C HIS A 132 6.74 -11.37 -20.72
N CYS A 133 6.57 -11.45 -22.05
CA CYS A 133 6.95 -10.37 -22.97
C CYS A 133 6.22 -9.08 -22.62
N MET A 134 4.87 -9.15 -22.53
CA MET A 134 4.06 -8.00 -22.15
C MET A 134 4.41 -7.46 -20.75
N ALA A 135 4.61 -8.35 -19.76
CA ALA A 135 5.01 -7.95 -18.42
C ALA A 135 6.36 -7.20 -18.41
N THR A 136 7.35 -7.70 -19.15
CA THR A 136 8.67 -7.06 -19.26
C THR A 136 8.56 -5.64 -19.81
N LEU A 137 7.80 -5.47 -20.89
CA LEU A 137 7.64 -4.18 -21.55
C LEU A 137 6.87 -3.20 -20.68
N LEU A 138 5.75 -3.62 -20.09
CA LEU A 138 4.94 -2.76 -19.21
C LEU A 138 5.72 -2.30 -17.99
N PHE A 139 6.55 -3.18 -17.41
CA PHE A 139 7.42 -2.83 -16.30
C PHE A 139 8.52 -1.85 -16.75
N ALA A 140 9.14 -2.08 -17.91
CA ALA A 140 10.18 -1.20 -18.44
C ALA A 140 9.63 0.18 -18.84
N MET A 141 8.42 0.25 -19.40
CA MET A 141 7.70 1.49 -19.69
C MET A 141 7.47 2.30 -18.41
N ARG A 142 7.06 1.64 -17.32
CA ARG A 142 6.90 2.27 -16.01
C ARG A 142 8.23 2.81 -15.47
N ASP A 143 9.29 2.02 -15.55
CA ASP A 143 10.64 2.44 -15.12
C ASP A 143 11.13 3.69 -15.86
N ARG A 144 10.66 3.93 -17.09
CA ARG A 144 10.96 5.12 -17.90
C ARG A 144 9.93 6.24 -17.77
N SER A 145 9.05 6.18 -16.77
CA SER A 145 7.98 7.16 -16.57
C SER A 145 7.07 7.35 -17.79
N ILE A 146 6.84 6.30 -18.58
CA ILE A 146 5.81 6.31 -19.63
C ILE A 146 4.45 6.11 -18.95
N PRO A 147 3.44 6.96 -19.22
CA PRO A 147 2.17 6.92 -18.51
C PRO A 147 1.35 5.69 -18.91
N ILE A 148 1.45 4.62 -18.11
CA ILE A 148 0.67 3.38 -18.26
C ILE A 148 0.17 2.90 -16.91
N SER A 149 -1.03 2.29 -16.89
CA SER A 149 -1.62 1.80 -15.66
C SER A 149 -0.85 0.59 -15.12
N ASN A 150 -0.31 0.71 -13.90
CA ASN A 150 0.35 -0.37 -13.17
C ASN A 150 -0.53 -1.62 -13.01
N ARG A 151 -1.85 -1.44 -13.08
CA ARG A 151 -2.84 -2.51 -13.00
C ARG A 151 -2.63 -3.58 -14.07
N ILE A 152 -2.28 -3.19 -15.30
CA ILE A 152 -2.17 -4.14 -16.41
C ILE A 152 -0.98 -5.10 -16.16
N HIS A 153 0.17 -4.54 -15.78
CA HIS A 153 1.34 -5.34 -15.39
C HIS A 153 1.01 -6.28 -14.22
N TYR A 154 0.32 -5.78 -13.19
CA TYR A 154 -0.11 -6.58 -12.05
C TYR A 154 -1.01 -7.75 -12.47
N ASN A 155 -2.04 -7.48 -13.28
CA ASN A 155 -2.98 -8.51 -13.75
C ASN A 155 -2.25 -9.63 -14.50
N ILE A 156 -1.32 -9.28 -15.39
CA ILE A 156 -0.50 -10.25 -16.14
C ILE A 156 0.38 -11.05 -15.19
N PHE A 157 1.14 -10.38 -14.32
CA PHE A 157 2.05 -11.03 -13.39
C PHE A 157 1.32 -12.00 -12.46
N TYR A 158 0.15 -11.60 -11.95
CA TYR A 158 -0.68 -12.46 -11.14
C TYR A 158 -1.18 -13.68 -11.91
N CYS A 159 -1.71 -13.52 -13.14
CA CYS A 159 -2.08 -14.65 -13.99
C CYS A 159 -0.92 -15.61 -14.26
N LEU A 160 0.27 -15.07 -14.58
CA LEU A 160 1.49 -15.87 -14.76
C LEU A 160 1.82 -16.70 -13.51
N SER A 161 1.75 -16.07 -12.32
CA SER A 161 1.97 -16.79 -11.06
C SER A 161 0.95 -17.93 -10.84
N LEU A 162 -0.32 -17.73 -11.22
CA LEU A 162 -1.34 -18.77 -11.11
C LEU A 162 -1.06 -19.95 -12.03
N MET A 163 -0.66 -19.67 -13.28
CA MET A 163 -0.32 -20.69 -14.28
C MET A 163 0.87 -21.54 -13.86
N GLU A 164 1.91 -20.91 -13.32
CA GLU A 164 3.13 -21.59 -12.87
C GLU A 164 2.89 -22.48 -11.66
N ASN A 165 2.00 -22.06 -10.76
CA ASN A 165 1.62 -22.83 -9.59
C ASN A 165 0.63 -23.95 -9.92
N ALA A 166 -0.24 -23.79 -10.91
CA ALA A 166 -1.15 -24.84 -11.38
C ALA A 166 -0.44 -25.96 -12.15
N SER A 167 0.75 -25.69 -12.71
CA SER A 167 1.49 -26.62 -13.58
C SER A 167 2.60 -27.42 -12.87
N GLY A 168 2.75 -27.31 -11.55
CA GLY A 168 3.64 -28.18 -10.76
C GLY A 168 5.15 -28.03 -11.01
N ILE A 169 5.64 -26.89 -11.51
CA ILE A 169 7.08 -26.69 -11.82
C ILE A 169 7.90 -26.16 -10.63
N VAL A 170 7.26 -25.86 -9.50
CA VAL A 170 7.96 -25.62 -8.23
C VAL A 170 7.56 -26.74 -7.28
N GLN A 171 8.52 -27.62 -6.95
CA GLN A 171 8.36 -28.57 -5.85
C GLN A 171 7.96 -27.77 -4.60
N PRO A 172 6.86 -28.14 -3.91
CA PRO A 172 6.60 -27.62 -2.58
C PRO A 172 7.79 -28.02 -1.72
N LEU A 173 8.49 -27.03 -1.14
CA LEU A 173 9.25 -27.28 0.06
C LEU A 173 8.22 -27.73 1.12
N GLU A 174 8.17 -29.04 1.30
CA GLU A 174 7.50 -29.82 2.35
C GLU A 174 6.23 -29.16 2.94
N GLU A 175 5.10 -29.41 2.27
CA GLU A 175 3.77 -29.10 2.80
C GLU A 175 3.39 -30.11 3.91
N GLY A 176 3.58 -29.68 5.15
CA GLY A 176 2.76 -30.18 6.26
C GLY A 176 1.31 -29.75 6.03
N ARG A 177 0.47 -30.67 5.57
CA ARG A 177 -0.99 -30.50 5.57
C ARG A 177 -1.46 -30.32 7.01
N VAL A 178 -1.86 -29.11 7.37
CA VAL A 178 -2.56 -28.86 8.64
C VAL A 178 -4.04 -28.78 8.34
N ASP A 179 -4.74 -29.86 8.70
CA ASP A 179 -6.19 -29.95 8.71
C ASP A 179 -6.74 -28.97 9.75
N LEU A 180 -7.51 -27.96 9.32
CA LEU A 180 -8.09 -26.93 10.19
C LEU A 180 -9.62 -27.03 10.12
N GLY A 181 -10.18 -27.70 11.12
CA GLY A 181 -11.60 -27.95 11.26
C GLY A 181 -12.49 -26.70 11.25
N SER A 182 -13.59 -26.84 10.51
CA SER A 182 -14.91 -26.20 10.62
C SER A 182 -14.98 -24.69 10.94
N ARG A 183 -14.88 -23.87 9.89
CA ARG A 183 -15.79 -22.73 9.65
C ARG A 183 -15.59 -22.30 8.20
N ALA A 184 -16.60 -22.52 7.35
CA ALA A 184 -16.69 -22.18 5.91
C ALA A 184 -15.33 -21.87 5.28
N ASP A 185 -14.72 -22.87 4.64
CA ASP A 185 -13.36 -22.85 4.12
C ASP A 185 -13.15 -21.69 3.13
N VAL A 186 -12.76 -20.52 3.65
CA VAL A 186 -12.48 -19.34 2.84
C VAL A 186 -11.17 -19.64 2.12
N LYS A 187 -11.27 -19.99 0.84
CA LYS A 187 -10.12 -20.22 -0.02
C LYS A 187 -9.27 -18.95 -0.06
N LEU A 188 -8.10 -19.01 0.59
CA LEU A 188 -7.14 -17.90 0.65
C LEU A 188 -6.55 -17.63 -0.74
N THR A 189 -6.28 -16.36 -1.03
CA THR A 189 -5.53 -16.01 -2.26
C THR A 189 -4.06 -16.41 -2.13
N HIS A 190 -3.34 -16.45 -3.23
CA HIS A 190 -1.91 -16.79 -3.21
C HIS A 190 -1.08 -15.78 -2.41
N GLU A 191 -1.42 -14.49 -2.46
CA GLU A 191 -0.76 -13.45 -1.68
C GLU A 191 -1.01 -13.67 -0.19
N GLN A 192 -2.25 -13.99 0.19
CA GLN A 192 -2.60 -14.32 1.57
C GLN A 192 -1.84 -15.57 2.02
N GLN A 193 -1.78 -16.62 1.19
CA GLN A 193 -1.03 -17.84 1.49
C GLN A 193 0.47 -17.56 1.66
N ARG A 194 1.04 -16.69 0.82
CA ARG A 194 2.45 -16.28 0.94
C ARG A 194 2.72 -15.54 2.25
N ILE A 195 1.80 -14.67 2.67
CA ILE A 195 1.86 -14.00 3.98
C ILE A 195 1.80 -15.05 5.10
N LEU A 196 0.86 -16.00 5.04
CA LEU A 196 0.72 -17.06 6.03
C LEU A 196 1.91 -18.03 6.08
N ASN A 197 2.61 -18.22 4.97
CA ASN A 197 3.81 -19.09 4.89
C ASN A 197 5.08 -18.37 5.36
N HIS A 198 5.04 -17.05 5.52
CA HIS A 198 6.15 -16.27 6.05
C HIS A 198 6.15 -16.33 7.58
N LYS A 199 7.09 -17.06 8.18
CA LYS A 199 7.30 -17.03 9.64
C LYS A 199 8.06 -15.75 10.01
N ILE A 200 7.47 -14.91 10.86
CA ILE A 200 8.10 -13.67 11.32
C ILE A 200 9.26 -14.02 12.25
N GLU A 201 10.43 -13.42 11.99
CA GLU A 201 11.63 -13.54 12.82
C GLU A 201 11.78 -12.34 13.78
N PRO A 202 12.44 -12.51 14.93
CA PRO A 202 12.69 -11.40 15.86
C PRO A 202 13.40 -10.22 15.17
N GLY A 203 12.86 -9.01 15.35
CA GLY A 203 13.39 -7.79 14.74
C GLY A 203 13.01 -7.57 13.27
N GLN A 204 12.27 -8.49 12.66
CA GLN A 204 11.84 -8.36 11.27
C GLN A 204 10.59 -7.46 11.13
N THR A 205 10.68 -6.47 10.26
CA THR A 205 9.53 -5.64 9.85
C THR A 205 9.01 -6.08 8.49
N VAL A 206 7.76 -6.54 8.42
CA VAL A 206 7.11 -6.97 7.18
C VAL A 206 6.02 -5.97 6.77
N LYS A 207 6.16 -5.39 5.58
CA LYS A 207 5.15 -4.48 5.02
C LYS A 207 4.25 -5.21 4.02
N ILE A 208 2.97 -5.30 4.34
CA ILE A 208 1.96 -5.92 3.47
C ILE A 208 1.18 -4.83 2.74
N MET A 209 1.35 -4.76 1.42
CA MET A 209 0.58 -3.84 0.57
C MET A 209 -0.76 -4.48 0.22
N ALA A 210 -1.86 -3.87 0.65
CA ALA A 210 -3.19 -4.41 0.43
C ALA A 210 -4.24 -3.31 0.20
N PHE A 211 -5.00 -3.45 -0.88
CA PHE A 211 -6.02 -2.48 -1.27
C PHE A 211 -7.29 -2.59 -0.41
N ALA A 212 -8.21 -1.64 -0.58
CA ALA A 212 -9.52 -1.72 0.07
C ALA A 212 -10.24 -3.01 -0.37
N GLY A 213 -10.86 -3.71 0.58
CA GLY A 213 -11.62 -4.93 0.30
C GLY A 213 -10.81 -6.22 0.06
N THR A 214 -9.47 -6.19 0.05
CA THR A 214 -8.65 -7.39 -0.22
C THR A 214 -8.45 -8.31 0.99
N GLY A 215 -9.21 -8.13 2.07
CA GLY A 215 -9.14 -8.99 3.25
C GLY A 215 -7.89 -8.81 4.11
N LYS A 216 -7.43 -7.57 4.35
CA LYS A 216 -6.30 -7.26 5.26
C LYS A 216 -6.46 -7.91 6.64
N THR A 217 -7.51 -7.49 7.36
CA THR A 217 -7.80 -7.98 8.70
C THR A 217 -8.04 -9.50 8.72
N SER A 218 -8.74 -10.06 7.71
CA SER A 218 -8.95 -11.51 7.63
C SER A 218 -7.65 -12.29 7.41
N THR A 219 -6.69 -11.72 6.68
CA THR A 219 -5.36 -12.32 6.49
C THR A 219 -4.61 -12.38 7.82
N LEU A 220 -4.63 -11.29 8.60
CA LEU A 220 -4.01 -11.26 9.94
C LEU A 220 -4.69 -12.22 10.92
N VAL A 221 -6.01 -12.36 10.88
CA VAL A 221 -6.75 -13.35 11.68
C VAL A 221 -6.26 -14.75 11.35
N LYS A 222 -6.19 -15.10 10.06
CA LYS A 222 -5.74 -16.42 9.60
C LYS A 222 -4.27 -16.68 9.95
N TYR A 223 -3.43 -15.65 9.92
CA TYR A 223 -2.06 -15.74 10.39
C TYR A 223 -1.99 -16.09 11.88
N ALA A 224 -2.73 -15.37 12.73
CA ALA A 224 -2.77 -15.65 14.17
C ALA A 224 -3.37 -17.02 14.50
N GLU A 225 -4.34 -17.49 13.71
CA GLU A 225 -4.92 -18.83 13.82
C GLU A 225 -3.95 -19.95 13.46
N LYS A 226 -2.99 -19.69 12.56
CA LYS A 226 -1.94 -20.64 12.15
C LYS A 226 -0.85 -20.77 13.20
N PHE A 227 -0.43 -19.66 13.79
CA PHE A 227 0.65 -19.60 14.80
C PHE A 227 0.06 -19.40 16.21
N ARG A 228 -0.73 -20.37 16.69
CA ARG A 228 -1.48 -20.25 17.96
C ARG A 228 -0.61 -20.19 19.21
N GLU A 229 0.61 -20.69 19.10
CA GLU A 229 1.64 -20.69 20.13
C GLU A 229 2.22 -19.29 20.38
N LEU A 230 2.12 -18.39 19.40
CA LEU A 230 2.62 -17.02 19.49
C LEU A 230 1.55 -16.08 20.04
N LYS A 231 1.99 -15.06 20.78
CA LYS A 231 1.17 -13.96 21.31
C LYS A 231 1.31 -12.74 20.41
N PHE A 232 0.19 -12.26 19.92
CA PHE A 232 0.15 -11.10 19.02
C PHE A 232 -0.47 -9.87 19.69
N LEU A 233 0.06 -8.70 19.37
CA LEU A 233 -0.59 -7.42 19.63
C LEU A 233 -1.15 -6.88 18.32
N TYR A 234 -2.46 -6.72 18.23
CA TYR A 234 -3.11 -6.05 17.11
C TYR A 234 -3.37 -4.59 17.45
N LEU A 235 -2.76 -3.69 16.69
CA LEU A 235 -2.92 -2.25 16.76
C LEU A 235 -3.75 -1.76 15.57
N ALA A 236 -4.81 -1.02 15.89
CA ALA A 236 -5.62 -0.32 14.90
C ALA A 236 -5.69 1.17 15.23
N PHE A 237 -5.82 1.99 14.18
CA PHE A 237 -5.94 3.44 14.33
C PHE A 237 -7.20 3.85 15.11
N ASN A 238 -8.36 3.33 14.73
CA ASN A 238 -9.64 3.72 15.33
C ASN A 238 -10.24 2.63 16.24
N LYS A 239 -11.04 3.08 17.22
CA LYS A 239 -11.68 2.20 18.20
C LYS A 239 -12.62 1.19 17.55
N ALA A 240 -13.35 1.56 16.50
CA ALA A 240 -14.31 0.67 15.85
C ALA A 240 -13.63 -0.55 15.20
N VAL A 241 -12.47 -0.33 14.56
CA VAL A 241 -11.64 -1.39 13.96
C VAL A 241 -11.03 -2.27 15.05
N ALA A 242 -10.52 -1.69 16.15
CA ALA A 242 -10.03 -2.46 17.29
C ALA A 242 -11.12 -3.35 17.91
N GLU A 243 -12.34 -2.82 18.12
CA GLU A 243 -13.48 -3.59 18.65
C GLU A 243 -13.97 -4.67 17.69
N LYS A 244 -13.95 -4.41 16.37
CA LYS A 244 -14.20 -5.43 15.36
C LYS A 244 -13.15 -6.53 15.44
N GLY A 245 -11.87 -6.16 15.58
CA GLY A 245 -10.75 -7.06 15.80
C GLY A 245 -10.99 -8.01 16.97
N LYS A 246 -11.37 -7.49 18.15
CA LYS A 246 -11.65 -8.29 19.35
C LYS A 246 -12.69 -9.40 19.13
N LYS A 247 -13.63 -9.21 18.18
CA LYS A 247 -14.68 -10.20 17.86
C LYS A 247 -14.21 -11.28 16.90
N VAL A 248 -13.19 -11.02 16.08
CA VAL A 248 -12.77 -11.90 14.98
C VAL A 248 -11.43 -12.59 15.22
N PHE A 249 -10.52 -11.97 15.98
CA PHE A 249 -9.21 -12.55 16.25
C PHE A 249 -9.29 -13.69 17.28
N PRO A 250 -8.39 -14.70 17.18
CA PRO A 250 -8.26 -15.76 18.18
C PRO A 250 -7.71 -15.23 19.52
N ARG A 251 -7.80 -16.06 20.57
CA ARG A 251 -7.48 -15.70 21.96
C ARG A 251 -6.01 -15.31 22.20
N ASN A 252 -5.11 -15.71 21.32
CA ASN A 252 -3.69 -15.35 21.38
C ASN A 252 -3.40 -13.94 20.84
N VAL A 253 -4.42 -13.16 20.48
CA VAL A 253 -4.28 -11.78 20.00
C VAL A 253 -4.93 -10.79 20.96
N THR A 254 -4.15 -9.79 21.38
CA THR A 254 -4.68 -8.63 22.13
C THR A 254 -4.95 -7.49 21.16
N CYS A 255 -6.19 -7.05 21.01
CA CYS A 255 -6.56 -5.93 20.14
C CYS A 255 -6.68 -4.61 20.91
N LYS A 256 -5.92 -3.59 20.49
CA LYS A 256 -5.86 -2.25 21.10
C LYS A 256 -5.72 -1.16 20.04
N THR A 257 -6.02 0.08 20.42
CA THR A 257 -5.53 1.27 19.71
C THR A 257 -4.26 1.79 20.37
N PHE A 258 -3.45 2.59 19.67
CA PHE A 258 -2.27 3.26 20.23
C PHE A 258 -2.62 4.06 21.50
N HIS A 259 -3.67 4.89 21.46
CA HIS A 259 -4.15 5.61 22.63
C HIS A 259 -4.56 4.70 23.78
N SER A 260 -5.23 3.57 23.51
CA SER A 260 -5.63 2.64 24.58
C SER A 260 -4.45 1.93 25.24
N LEU A 261 -3.37 1.73 24.49
CA LEU A 261 -2.12 1.16 24.98
C LEU A 261 -1.40 2.18 25.88
N ALA A 262 -1.23 3.41 25.40
CA ALA A 262 -0.64 4.52 26.15
C ALA A 262 -1.48 4.96 27.36
N PHE A 263 -2.80 4.84 27.30
CA PHE A 263 -3.68 5.17 28.40
C PHE A 263 -3.47 4.25 29.61
N GLY A 264 -3.21 2.96 29.37
CA GLY A 264 -2.98 1.99 30.43
C GLY A 264 -1.73 2.28 31.26
N SER A 265 -0.67 2.75 30.62
CA SER A 265 0.64 3.03 31.24
C SER A 265 0.80 4.46 31.74
N ILE A 266 0.32 5.46 30.97
CA ILE A 266 0.54 6.88 31.29
C ILE A 266 -0.78 7.61 31.53
N GLY A 267 -1.75 7.47 30.63
CA GLY A 267 -2.99 8.26 30.68
C GLY A 267 -3.80 8.07 31.97
N ARG A 268 -3.76 6.88 32.58
CA ARG A 268 -4.42 6.58 33.86
C ARG A 268 -3.95 7.49 35.00
N HIS A 269 -2.64 7.75 35.10
CA HIS A 269 -2.09 8.62 36.14
C HIS A 269 -2.66 10.05 36.07
N TYR A 270 -2.82 10.59 34.86
CA TYR A 270 -3.44 11.91 34.65
C TYR A 270 -4.95 11.89 34.92
N LYS A 271 -5.64 10.79 34.58
CA LYS A 271 -7.08 10.64 34.86
C LYS A 271 -7.34 10.63 36.36
N ASP A 272 -6.59 9.84 37.11
CA ASP A 272 -6.79 9.65 38.55
C ASP A 272 -6.53 10.95 39.34
N LYS A 273 -5.64 11.81 38.83
CA LYS A 273 -5.36 13.15 39.37
C LYS A 273 -6.32 14.25 38.85
N GLY A 274 -7.30 13.90 38.01
CA GLY A 274 -8.26 14.86 37.42
C GLY A 274 -7.64 15.85 36.42
N LYS A 275 -6.43 15.56 35.92
CA LYS A 275 -5.67 16.41 34.98
C LYS A 275 -5.86 16.01 33.52
N LEU A 276 -6.58 14.92 33.25
CA LEU A 276 -6.84 14.46 31.89
C LEU A 276 -8.01 15.19 31.24
N ASN A 277 -7.80 15.67 30.02
CA ASN A 277 -8.83 16.11 29.09
C ASN A 277 -8.88 15.12 27.92
N PHE A 278 -10.04 14.48 27.72
CA PHE A 278 -10.23 13.54 26.62
C PHE A 278 -10.31 14.22 25.25
N SER A 279 -10.53 15.53 25.23
CA SER A 279 -10.53 16.35 24.03
C SER A 279 -9.23 17.13 23.88
N LYS A 280 -9.01 17.67 22.68
CA LYS A 280 -7.95 18.66 22.44
C LYS A 280 -8.12 19.86 23.38
N MET A 281 -7.00 20.49 23.73
CA MET A 281 -7.08 21.76 24.46
C MET A 281 -7.75 22.82 23.58
N SER A 282 -8.74 23.51 24.14
CA SER A 282 -9.40 24.57 23.39
C SER A 282 -8.43 25.74 23.21
N VAL A 283 -8.51 26.41 22.06
CA VAL A 283 -7.75 27.65 21.78
C VAL A 283 -8.01 28.69 22.86
N TYR A 284 -9.25 28.75 23.34
CA TYR A 284 -9.65 29.63 24.44
C TYR A 284 -8.84 29.30 25.71
N SER A 285 -8.82 28.03 26.14
CA SER A 285 -8.04 27.59 27.30
C SER A 285 -6.55 27.91 27.16
N ILE A 286 -5.97 27.63 25.99
CA ILE A 286 -4.56 27.95 25.71
C ILE A 286 -4.32 29.46 25.83
N SER A 287 -5.21 30.30 25.29
CA SER A 287 -5.04 31.75 25.31
C SER A 287 -4.96 32.36 26.72
N PHE A 288 -5.58 31.73 27.74
CA PHE A 288 -5.44 32.15 29.15
C PHE A 288 -4.12 31.71 29.80
N LEU A 289 -3.39 30.79 29.18
CA LEU A 289 -2.08 30.34 29.64
C LEU A 289 -0.94 31.20 29.07
N LEU A 290 -1.23 32.01 28.04
CA LEU A 290 -0.24 32.83 27.36
C LEU A 290 -0.09 34.19 28.03
N GLN A 291 1.14 34.71 28.06
CA GLN A 291 1.42 36.08 28.51
C GLN A 291 1.01 37.10 27.45
N SER A 292 0.45 38.24 27.88
CA SER A 292 0.09 39.34 26.97
C SER A 292 1.34 39.95 26.33
N ARG A 293 1.31 40.13 25.01
CA ARG A 293 2.36 40.81 24.24
C ARG A 293 1.74 41.93 23.42
N LYS A 294 2.34 43.13 23.48
CA LYS A 294 1.80 44.32 22.81
C LYS A 294 1.67 44.06 21.31
N GLY A 295 0.49 44.34 20.76
CA GLY A 295 0.20 44.18 19.33
C GLY A 295 -0.08 42.75 18.87
N GLN A 296 -0.11 41.76 19.78
CA GLN A 296 -0.39 40.36 19.41
C GLN A 296 -1.69 39.84 20.04
N SER A 297 -2.57 39.26 19.22
CA SER A 297 -3.82 38.65 19.70
C SER A 297 -3.54 37.32 20.41
N LEU A 298 -3.96 37.21 21.68
CA LEU A 298 -3.87 35.97 22.47
C LEU A 298 -4.61 34.81 21.81
N PHE A 299 -5.73 35.08 21.13
CA PHE A 299 -6.50 34.05 20.46
C PHE A 299 -5.78 33.50 19.22
N ILE A 300 -5.18 34.37 18.41
CA ILE A 300 -4.38 33.95 17.25
C ILE A 300 -3.16 33.16 17.72
N ARG A 301 -2.43 33.65 18.73
CA ARG A 301 -1.31 32.91 19.32
C ARG A 301 -1.73 31.58 19.92
N GLY A 302 -2.88 31.54 20.60
CA GLY A 302 -3.47 30.30 21.09
C GLY A 302 -3.71 29.27 19.98
N LYS A 303 -4.14 29.70 18.78
CA LYS A 303 -4.25 28.82 17.61
C LYS A 303 -2.90 28.31 17.15
N LEU A 304 -1.91 29.19 17.06
CA LEU A 304 -0.54 28.82 16.63
C LEU A 304 0.06 27.80 17.59
N VAL A 305 0.05 28.08 18.89
CA VAL A 305 0.55 27.18 19.93
C VAL A 305 -0.20 25.86 19.95
N SER A 306 -1.54 25.88 19.83
CA SER A 306 -2.34 24.66 19.70
C SER A 306 -1.88 23.82 18.52
N LYS A 307 -1.65 24.45 17.36
CA LYS A 307 -1.23 23.75 16.15
C LYS A 307 0.20 23.21 16.26
N THR A 308 1.10 23.98 16.86
CA THR A 308 2.49 23.57 17.15
C THR A 308 2.51 22.33 18.04
N LEU A 309 1.70 22.29 19.11
CA LEU A 309 1.56 21.10 19.96
C LEU A 309 0.99 19.90 19.21
N GLU A 310 -0.05 20.09 18.38
CA GLU A 310 -0.60 19.00 17.56
C GLU A 310 0.43 18.41 16.59
N ASN A 311 1.21 19.27 15.93
CA ASN A 311 2.24 18.83 15.01
C ASN A 311 3.37 18.08 15.76
N PHE A 312 3.74 18.54 16.96
CA PHE A 312 4.70 17.82 17.80
C PHE A 312 4.17 16.47 18.32
N PHE A 313 2.91 16.39 18.74
CA PHE A 313 2.32 15.13 19.21
C PHE A 313 2.20 14.08 18.10
N SER A 314 2.11 14.51 16.85
CA SER A 314 2.06 13.62 15.67
C SER A 314 3.42 13.33 15.04
N SER A 315 4.51 13.97 15.49
CA SER A 315 5.87 13.76 14.95
C SER A 315 6.64 12.68 15.70
N SER A 316 7.74 12.21 15.11
CA SER A 316 8.71 11.34 15.76
C SER A 316 9.76 12.09 16.60
N ASP A 317 9.67 13.43 16.68
CA ASP A 317 10.71 14.25 17.30
C ASP A 317 10.67 14.18 18.83
N GLU A 318 11.85 14.21 19.47
CA GLU A 318 11.96 14.15 20.93
C GLU A 318 11.63 15.50 21.60
N GLU A 319 11.80 16.62 20.88
CA GLU A 319 11.55 17.97 21.37
C GLU A 319 10.76 18.85 20.39
N ILE A 320 10.10 19.88 20.91
CA ILE A 320 9.40 20.88 20.09
C ILE A 320 10.44 21.80 19.42
N CYS A 321 10.50 21.78 18.09
CA CYS A 321 11.30 22.69 17.26
C CYS A 321 10.44 23.60 16.35
N GLU A 322 11.08 24.52 15.61
CA GLU A 322 10.42 25.45 14.69
C GLU A 322 9.66 24.76 13.54
N GLU A 323 10.04 23.54 13.15
CA GLU A 323 9.36 22.78 12.09
C GLU A 323 7.94 22.34 12.48
N HIS A 324 7.63 22.31 13.78
CA HIS A 324 6.27 22.04 14.24
C HIS A 324 5.34 23.25 14.08
N THR A 325 5.87 24.44 13.84
CA THR A 325 5.04 25.64 13.68
C THR A 325 4.39 25.65 12.29
N PRO A 326 3.15 26.16 12.15
CA PRO A 326 2.56 26.30 10.83
C PRO A 326 3.34 27.33 9.99
N LEU A 327 3.44 27.11 8.68
CA LEU A 327 4.06 28.10 7.78
C LEU A 327 3.19 29.34 7.61
N TRP A 328 1.87 29.15 7.57
CA TRP A 328 0.89 30.18 7.30
C TRP A 328 -0.19 30.20 8.38
N PHE A 329 -0.70 31.39 8.69
CA PHE A 329 -1.81 31.55 9.61
C PHE A 329 -2.76 32.66 9.17
N LYS A 330 -3.97 32.66 9.73
CA LYS A 330 -4.94 33.74 9.53
C LYS A 330 -4.78 34.79 10.63
N ASN A 331 -4.54 36.04 10.24
CA ASN A 331 -4.45 37.16 11.17
C ASN A 331 -5.85 37.55 11.72
N THR A 332 -5.91 38.59 12.54
CA THR A 332 -7.16 39.10 13.12
C THR A 332 -8.16 39.65 12.10
N HIS A 333 -7.69 40.00 10.89
CA HIS A 333 -8.51 40.46 9.77
C HIS A 333 -8.90 39.32 8.81
N GLY A 334 -8.56 38.07 9.15
CA GLY A 334 -8.84 36.89 8.33
C GLY A 334 -7.93 36.71 7.12
N GLN A 335 -6.90 37.54 6.96
CA GLN A 335 -5.93 37.45 5.88
C GLN A 335 -4.88 36.38 6.19
N MET A 336 -4.41 35.69 5.15
CA MET A 336 -3.34 34.70 5.26
C MET A 336 -1.99 35.41 5.30
N GLU A 337 -1.20 35.15 6.33
CA GLU A 337 0.14 35.70 6.52
C GLU A 337 1.15 34.57 6.73
N LEU A 338 2.38 34.79 6.24
CA LEU A 338 3.50 33.91 6.48
C LEU A 338 4.02 34.17 7.90
N MET A 339 4.25 33.11 8.68
CA MET A 339 4.86 33.26 10.00
C MET A 339 6.31 33.75 9.88
N SER A 340 6.61 34.85 10.55
CA SER A 340 7.96 35.35 10.75
C SER A 340 8.79 34.40 11.63
N ARG A 341 10.12 34.49 11.56
CA ARG A 341 11.01 33.69 12.41
C ARG A 341 10.79 33.98 13.90
N GLU A 342 10.52 35.24 14.22
CA GLU A 342 10.24 35.70 15.58
C GLU A 342 8.93 35.08 16.11
N GLU A 343 7.87 35.05 15.31
CA GLU A 343 6.61 34.41 15.70
C GLU A 343 6.75 32.90 15.87
N LYS A 344 7.56 32.24 15.03
CA LYS A 344 7.88 30.81 15.19
C LYS A 344 8.56 30.55 16.53
N LYS A 345 9.60 31.33 16.86
CA LYS A 345 10.32 31.21 18.14
C LYS A 345 9.38 31.39 19.33
N ILE A 346 8.53 32.43 19.31
CA ILE A 346 7.55 32.67 20.36
C ILE A 346 6.59 31.48 20.50
N SER A 347 6.07 30.96 19.37
CA SER A 347 5.13 29.83 19.41
C SER A 347 5.80 28.56 19.97
N VAL A 348 7.07 28.31 19.65
CA VAL A 348 7.83 27.18 20.19
C VAL A 348 8.08 27.35 21.68
N GLU A 349 8.51 28.52 22.15
CA GLU A 349 8.73 28.81 23.56
C GLU A 349 7.47 28.58 24.39
N GLU A 350 6.34 29.12 23.94
CA GLU A 350 5.05 28.97 24.62
C GLU A 350 4.54 27.52 24.59
N ALA A 351 4.72 26.81 23.46
CA ALA A 351 4.39 25.40 23.38
C ALA A 351 5.25 24.56 24.33
N LYS A 352 6.56 24.86 24.45
CA LYS A 352 7.47 24.20 25.40
C LYS A 352 7.04 24.44 26.85
N GLU A 353 6.68 25.67 27.20
CA GLU A 353 6.20 26.00 28.55
C GLU A 353 4.91 25.24 28.89
N ILE A 354 3.93 25.27 27.99
CA ILE A 354 2.67 24.52 28.17
C ILE A 354 2.95 23.03 28.29
N TRP A 355 3.77 22.46 27.40
CA TRP A 355 4.12 21.04 27.44
C TRP A 355 4.83 20.67 28.74
N HIS A 356 5.77 21.49 29.21
CA HIS A 356 6.46 21.30 30.47
C HIS A 356 5.46 21.23 31.64
N ASN A 357 4.49 22.14 31.69
CA ASN A 357 3.48 22.18 32.75
C ASN A 357 2.40 21.10 32.60
N MET A 358 2.08 20.65 31.38
CA MET A 358 1.19 19.50 31.14
C MET A 358 1.76 18.23 31.79
N LYS A 359 3.08 18.02 31.73
CA LYS A 359 3.76 16.81 32.23
C LYS A 359 3.79 16.65 33.75
N LYS A 360 3.74 17.76 34.49
CA LYS A 360 3.77 17.70 35.96
C LYS A 360 2.49 17.06 36.50
N LEU A 361 2.52 16.42 37.66
CA LEU A 361 1.33 15.74 38.23
C LEU A 361 0.84 16.38 39.53
N ASP A 362 1.60 17.30 40.12
CA ASP A 362 1.39 17.79 41.48
C ASP A 362 1.27 19.33 41.51
N GLY A 363 0.14 19.84 41.97
CA GLY A 363 -0.10 21.28 42.20
C GLY A 363 -1.45 21.78 41.66
N ASP A 364 -2.09 22.72 42.37
CA ASP A 364 -3.41 23.25 42.00
C ASP A 364 -3.37 24.19 40.78
N ALA A 365 -2.32 24.98 40.62
CA ALA A 365 -2.11 25.82 39.43
C ALA A 365 -1.96 24.97 38.15
N GLU A 366 -1.47 23.75 38.29
CA GLU A 366 -1.22 22.83 37.19
C GLU A 366 -2.49 22.16 36.64
N LYS A 367 -3.60 22.19 37.38
CA LYS A 367 -4.91 21.69 36.90
C LYS A 367 -5.42 22.47 35.69
N ARG A 368 -4.89 23.67 35.43
CA ARG A 368 -5.17 24.46 34.21
C ARG A 368 -4.51 23.85 32.97
N TYR A 369 -3.35 23.21 33.12
CA TYR A 369 -2.58 22.58 32.05
C TYR A 369 -2.99 21.12 31.91
N LYS A 370 -4.17 20.88 31.33
CA LYS A 370 -4.69 19.51 31.22
C LYS A 370 -3.92 18.70 30.19
N MET A 371 -3.60 17.46 30.54
CA MET A 371 -3.04 16.49 29.61
C MET A 371 -4.10 16.07 28.59
N THR A 372 -3.75 15.97 27.31
CA THR A 372 -4.67 15.51 26.25
C THR A 372 -4.42 14.04 25.91
N CYS A 373 -5.31 13.45 25.11
CA CYS A 373 -5.10 12.11 24.56
C CYS A 373 -3.80 11.98 23.76
N ASP A 374 -3.54 12.93 22.87
CA ASP A 374 -2.32 12.95 22.06
C ASP A 374 -1.08 13.29 22.91
N GLY A 375 -1.25 14.09 23.98
CA GLY A 375 -0.16 14.42 24.88
C GLY A 375 0.34 13.22 25.69
N TYR A 376 -0.54 12.41 26.29
CA TYR A 376 -0.08 11.22 27.00
C TYR A 376 0.43 10.14 26.03
N LEU A 377 -0.10 10.10 24.80
CA LEU A 377 0.42 9.23 23.75
C LEU A 377 1.85 9.65 23.38
N LYS A 378 2.12 10.96 23.24
CA LYS A 378 3.46 11.49 23.03
C LYS A 378 4.41 11.13 24.18
N LEU A 379 3.98 11.25 25.44
CA LEU A 379 4.80 10.78 26.57
C LEU A 379 5.11 9.28 26.49
N TRP A 380 4.13 8.50 26.06
CA TRP A 380 4.29 7.07 25.95
C TRP A 380 5.28 6.72 24.85
N GLN A 381 5.19 7.37 23.69
CA GLN A 381 6.17 7.28 22.61
C GLN A 381 7.58 7.64 23.12
N LEU A 382 7.73 8.80 23.76
CA LEU A 382 9.03 9.28 24.27
C LEU A 382 9.64 8.35 25.34
N SER A 383 8.81 7.58 26.05
CA SER A 383 9.28 6.57 27.01
C SER A 383 9.94 5.35 26.36
N LYS A 384 9.89 5.23 25.02
CA LYS A 384 10.42 4.09 24.23
C LYS A 384 9.93 2.75 24.81
N PRO A 385 8.60 2.55 24.83
CA PRO A 385 7.96 1.51 25.61
C PRO A 385 8.31 0.14 25.05
N GLN A 386 8.68 -0.79 25.94
CA GLN A 386 8.98 -2.16 25.57
C GLN A 386 7.70 -2.99 25.58
N LEU A 387 7.38 -3.66 24.47
CA LEU A 387 6.19 -4.50 24.30
C LEU A 387 6.53 -5.99 24.39
N SER A 388 7.40 -6.36 25.33
CA SER A 388 7.95 -7.72 25.49
C SER A 388 6.94 -8.83 25.81
N GLY A 389 5.68 -8.47 26.09
CA GLY A 389 4.61 -9.45 26.31
C GLY A 389 4.06 -10.10 25.03
N TYR A 390 4.58 -9.71 23.87
CA TYR A 390 4.12 -10.15 22.55
C TYR A 390 5.29 -10.60 21.68
N ASP A 391 5.08 -11.64 20.89
CA ASP A 391 6.06 -12.17 19.94
C ASP A 391 6.05 -11.38 18.62
N ALA A 392 4.90 -10.83 18.23
CA ALA A 392 4.76 -9.97 17.06
C ALA A 392 3.63 -8.94 17.21
N ILE A 393 3.78 -7.83 16.48
CA ILE A 393 2.82 -6.72 16.46
C ILE A 393 2.24 -6.60 15.05
N PHE A 394 0.91 -6.60 14.95
CA PHE A 394 0.19 -6.29 13.73
C PHE A 394 -0.28 -4.85 13.78
N VAL A 395 0.04 -4.08 12.75
CA VAL A 395 -0.49 -2.73 12.57
C VAL A 395 -1.42 -2.74 11.36
N ASP A 396 -2.71 -2.58 11.61
CA ASP A 396 -3.74 -2.47 10.57
C ASP A 396 -4.06 -0.99 10.32
N GLU A 397 -4.39 -0.66 9.08
CA GLU A 397 -4.58 0.73 8.65
C GLU A 397 -3.36 1.63 8.94
N ALA A 398 -2.14 1.08 8.80
CA ALA A 398 -0.89 1.80 9.05
C ALA A 398 -0.74 3.09 8.22
N GLN A 399 -1.42 3.20 7.09
CA GLN A 399 -1.46 4.43 6.27
C GLN A 399 -2.17 5.61 6.96
N ASP A 400 -3.04 5.33 7.93
CA ASP A 400 -3.79 6.33 8.69
C ASP A 400 -3.07 6.72 10.00
N CYS A 401 -1.96 6.03 10.32
CA CYS A 401 -1.15 6.31 11.50
C CYS A 401 -0.22 7.51 11.27
N THR A 402 0.05 8.23 12.35
CA THR A 402 1.03 9.32 12.39
C THR A 402 2.45 8.79 12.61
N PRO A 403 3.50 9.54 12.21
CA PRO A 403 4.89 9.21 12.56
C PRO A 403 5.16 9.06 14.05
N GLY A 404 4.34 9.68 14.91
CA GLY A 404 4.43 9.51 16.36
C GLY A 404 3.90 8.17 16.89
N GLU A 405 3.03 7.51 16.13
CA GLU A 405 2.42 6.23 16.51
C GLU A 405 3.23 5.02 16.02
N LEU A 406 3.91 5.14 14.88
CA LEU A 406 4.78 4.13 14.28
C LEU A 406 6.19 4.18 14.88
#